data_AF-A0A849E6G4-F1
#
_entry.id   AF-A0A849E6G4-F1
#
_cell.length_a   1.000
_cell.length_b   1.000
_cell.length_c   1.000
_cell.angle_alpha   90.00
_cell.angle_beta   90.00
_cell.angle_gamma   90.00
#
_symmetry.space_group_name_H-M   'P 1'
#
loop_
_entity.id
_entity.type
_entity.pdbx_description
1 polymer ?
#
loop_
_entity_poly.entity_id
_entity_poly.type
_entity_poly.pdbx_seq_one_letter_code
_entity_poly.pdbx_strand_id
1 'polypeptide(L)'
;MKSSRIEFPGSQGDMLAARLDAPNGPVRGYALFAHCFTCGKDIAAASRISRALTAAGIAVLRFDFTGLGNSDGDFANTNFSSNIADLLAACDFLR
;
A
#
# COMPACT_ATOMS: atom_id res chain seq x y z
N MET A 1 13.63 -8.27 7.13
CA MET A 1 12.26 -7.86 6.76
C MET A 1 11.74 -8.87 5.77
N LYS A 2 10.59 -9.47 6.03
CA LYS A 2 9.91 -10.35 5.06
C LYS A 2 8.92 -9.48 4.27
N SER A 3 9.00 -9.53 2.94
CA SER A 3 8.09 -8.80 2.06
C SER A 3 7.20 -9.79 1.31
N SER A 4 5.89 -9.68 1.47
CA SER A 4 4.89 -10.50 0.76
C SER A 4 4.10 -9.63 -0.21
N ARG A 5 3.93 -10.13 -1.45
CA ARG A 5 2.94 -9.58 -2.37
C ARG A 5 1.55 -10.01 -1.92
N ILE A 6 0.62 -9.09 -1.99
CA ILE A 6 -0.78 -9.27 -1.62
C ILE A 6 -1.64 -8.41 -2.53
N GLU A 7 -2.91 -8.76 -2.64
CA GLU A 7 -3.90 -8.02 -3.38
C GLU A 7 -5.17 -7.93 -2.52
N PHE A 8 -5.89 -6.83 -2.64
CA PHE A 8 -7.15 -6.61 -1.92
C PHE A 8 -8.09 -5.78 -2.79
N PRO A 9 -9.42 -5.92 -2.61
CA PRO A 9 -10.38 -5.12 -3.37
C PRO A 9 -10.28 -3.64 -3.00
N GLY A 10 -10.17 -2.78 -4.00
CA GLY A 10 -10.19 -1.33 -3.89
C GLY A 10 -11.61 -0.77 -3.83
N SER A 11 -11.71 0.56 -3.84
CA SER A 11 -12.98 1.27 -3.66
C SER A 11 -14.01 1.02 -4.76
N GLN A 12 -13.55 0.65 -5.96
CA GLN A 12 -14.41 0.40 -7.13
C GLN A 12 -14.55 -1.09 -7.45
N GLY A 13 -14.02 -1.98 -6.58
CA GLY A 13 -14.03 -3.43 -6.78
C GLY A 13 -12.83 -3.98 -7.56
N ASP A 14 -12.02 -3.11 -8.16
CA ASP A 14 -10.74 -3.47 -8.79
C ASP A 14 -9.74 -3.99 -7.76
N MET A 15 -8.87 -4.94 -8.15
CA MET A 15 -7.85 -5.46 -7.23
C MET A 15 -6.66 -4.50 -7.13
N LEU A 16 -6.33 -4.10 -5.91
CA LEU A 16 -5.19 -3.24 -5.63
C LEU A 16 -3.96 -4.07 -5.27
N ALA A 17 -2.89 -3.89 -6.04
CA ALA A 17 -1.63 -4.57 -5.83
C ALA A 17 -0.86 -3.93 -4.68
N ALA A 18 -0.45 -4.75 -3.72
CA ALA A 18 0.22 -4.30 -2.51
C ALA A 18 1.39 -5.18 -2.08
N ARG A 19 2.19 -4.63 -1.18
CA ARG A 19 3.26 -5.32 -0.48
C ARG A 19 3.12 -5.07 1.01
N LEU A 20 3.12 -6.16 1.77
CA LEU A 20 3.21 -6.13 3.22
C LEU A 20 4.65 -6.45 3.63
N ASP A 21 5.31 -5.46 4.22
CA ASP A 21 6.66 -5.56 4.74
C ASP A 21 6.58 -5.78 6.26
N ALA A 22 6.98 -6.96 6.72
CA ALA A 22 6.93 -7.35 8.13
C ALA A 22 8.30 -7.25 8.82
N PRO A 23 8.33 -6.82 10.11
CA PRO A 23 9.54 -6.90 10.94
C PRO A 23 9.99 -8.35 11.10
N ASN A 24 11.28 -8.56 11.42
CA ASN A 24 11.81 -9.90 11.73
C ASN A 24 11.37 -10.40 13.12
N GLY A 25 10.89 -9.49 13.98
CA GLY A 25 10.43 -9.78 15.34
C GLY A 25 8.94 -9.48 15.52
N PRO A 26 8.47 -9.26 16.77
CA PRO A 26 7.06 -8.99 17.02
C PRO A 26 6.60 -7.71 16.32
N VAL A 27 5.39 -7.75 15.77
CA VAL A 27 4.73 -6.58 15.17
C VAL A 27 4.17 -5.72 16.29
N ARG A 28 4.66 -4.49 16.41
CA ARG A 28 4.23 -3.50 17.42
C ARG A 28 3.11 -2.60 16.91
N GLY A 29 2.90 -2.57 15.60
CA GLY A 29 1.89 -1.77 14.93
C GLY A 29 2.02 -1.87 13.42
N TYR A 30 1.03 -1.31 12.72
CA TYR A 30 0.95 -1.27 11.26
C TYR A 30 0.96 0.17 10.77
N ALA A 31 1.62 0.42 9.66
CA ALA A 31 1.60 1.67 8.94
C ALA A 31 1.13 1.44 7.50
N LEU A 32 0.26 2.33 7.01
CA LEU A 32 -0.11 2.41 5.61
C LEU A 32 0.75 3.49 4.94
N PHE A 33 1.42 3.14 3.85
CA PHE A 33 2.18 4.08 3.04
C PHE A 33 1.40 4.43 1.77
N ALA A 34 0.95 5.68 1.69
CA ALA A 34 0.40 6.27 0.48
C ALA A 34 1.52 6.95 -0.32
N HIS A 35 1.71 6.56 -1.58
CA HIS A 35 2.71 7.19 -2.43
C HIS A 35 2.19 8.48 -3.10
N CYS A 36 3.10 9.25 -3.71
CA CYS A 36 2.79 10.47 -4.44
C CYS A 36 2.01 10.23 -5.74
N PHE A 37 1.46 11.31 -6.30
CA PHE A 37 0.78 11.30 -7.60
C PHE A 37 1.66 10.71 -8.71
N THR A 38 1.15 9.75 -9.48
CA THR A 38 1.85 9.02 -10.57
C THR A 38 3.10 8.22 -10.15
N CYS A 39 3.40 8.19 -8.84
CA CYS A 39 4.40 7.29 -8.30
C CYS A 39 3.84 5.85 -8.23
N GLY A 40 4.59 4.95 -7.60
CA GLY A 40 4.10 3.61 -7.27
C GLY A 40 4.63 3.15 -5.93
N LYS A 41 4.09 2.04 -5.42
CA LYS A 41 4.47 1.44 -4.14
C LYS A 41 5.95 1.11 -4.06
N ASP A 42 6.60 0.83 -5.19
CA ASP A 42 7.99 0.34 -5.27
C ASP A 42 9.06 1.44 -5.44
N ILE A 43 8.69 2.73 -5.36
CA ILE A 43 9.69 3.81 -5.40
C ILE A 43 10.74 3.64 -4.29
N ALA A 44 11.97 4.08 -4.57
CA ALA A 44 13.09 3.90 -3.64
C ALA A 44 12.83 4.55 -2.26
N ALA A 45 12.12 5.68 -2.23
CA ALA A 45 11.72 6.34 -0.99
C ALA A 45 10.81 5.45 -0.13
N ALA A 46 9.76 4.87 -0.73
CA ALA A 46 8.81 3.99 -0.06
C ALA A 46 9.51 2.74 0.51
N SER A 47 10.37 2.11 -0.29
CA SER A 47 11.16 0.95 0.14
C SER A 47 12.10 1.27 1.32
N ARG A 48 12.77 2.43 1.29
CA ARG A 48 13.66 2.87 2.37
C ARG A 48 12.90 3.19 3.66
N ILE A 49 11.74 3.85 3.55
CA ILE A 49 10.88 4.18 4.69
C ILE A 49 10.33 2.89 5.32
N SER A 50 9.82 1.95 4.52
CA SER A 50 9.35 0.66 5.03
C SER A 50 10.45 -0.12 5.75
N ARG A 51 11.67 -0.11 5.23
CA ARG A 51 12.80 -0.76 5.90
C ARG A 51 13.11 -0.13 7.26
N ALA A 52 13.05 1.20 7.37
CA ALA A 52 13.29 1.90 8.63
C ALA A 52 12.18 1.59 9.66
N LEU A 53 10.92 1.63 9.23
CA LEU A 53 9.76 1.33 10.10
C LEU A 53 9.75 -0.14 10.57
N THR A 54 10.03 -1.09 9.66
CA THR A 54 10.12 -2.51 10.02
C THR A 54 11.29 -2.81 10.95
N ALA A 55 12.42 -2.09 10.84
CA ALA A 55 13.49 -2.18 11.82
C ALA A 55 13.06 -1.70 13.22
N ALA A 56 12.09 -0.79 13.32
CA ALA A 56 11.49 -0.34 14.57
C ALA A 56 10.33 -1.22 15.08
N GLY A 57 10.02 -2.32 14.38
CA GLY A 57 8.93 -3.26 14.72
C GLY A 57 7.57 -2.89 14.15
N ILE A 58 7.50 -1.96 13.19
CA ILE A 58 6.25 -1.53 12.55
C ILE A 58 6.12 -2.23 11.20
N ALA A 59 5.07 -3.02 11.00
CA ALA A 59 4.75 -3.60 9.70
C ALA A 59 4.21 -2.52 8.75
N VAL A 60 4.56 -2.58 7.47
CA VAL A 60 4.19 -1.53 6.52
C VAL A 60 3.47 -2.13 5.32
N LEU A 61 2.24 -1.67 5.08
CA LEU A 61 1.51 -1.92 3.84
C LEU A 61 1.78 -0.78 2.87
N ARG A 62 2.25 -1.11 1.67
CA ARG A 62 2.35 -0.18 0.54
C ARG A 62 1.54 -0.73 -0.61
N PHE A 63 0.74 0.10 -1.27
CA PHE A 63 -0.12 -0.34 -2.37
C PHE A 63 -0.05 0.66 -3.53
N ASP A 64 -0.38 0.20 -4.73
CA ASP A 64 -0.62 1.06 -5.87
C ASP A 64 -2.12 1.46 -5.89
N PHE A 65 -2.43 2.73 -6.10
CA PHE A 65 -3.84 3.16 -6.27
C PHE A 65 -4.46 2.56 -7.53
N THR A 66 -5.80 2.56 -7.62
CA THR A 66 -6.53 2.13 -8.82
C THR A 66 -5.94 2.76 -10.09
N GLY A 67 -5.69 1.96 -11.11
CA GLY A 67 -5.13 2.41 -12.40
C GLY A 67 -3.65 2.82 -12.39
N LEU A 68 -2.93 2.65 -11.27
CA LEU A 68 -1.49 2.90 -11.18
C LEU A 68 -0.71 1.61 -10.93
N GLY A 69 0.53 1.60 -11.41
CA GLY A 69 1.48 0.54 -11.12
C GLY A 69 0.99 -0.83 -11.57
N ASN A 70 0.72 -1.72 -10.62
CA ASN A 70 0.20 -3.07 -10.89
C ASN A 70 -1.24 -3.26 -10.38
N SER A 71 -1.91 -2.21 -9.93
CA SER A 71 -3.32 -2.29 -9.57
C SER A 71 -4.20 -2.25 -10.82
N ASP A 72 -5.33 -2.94 -10.75
CA ASP A 72 -6.33 -2.93 -11.80
C ASP A 72 -7.01 -1.56 -11.94
N GLY A 73 -7.85 -1.43 -12.97
CA GLY A 73 -8.61 -0.21 -13.27
C GLY A 73 -7.89 0.74 -14.24
N ASP A 74 -8.57 1.85 -14.57
CA ASP A 74 -8.03 2.90 -15.43
C ASP A 74 -7.85 4.20 -14.63
N PHE A 75 -6.62 4.71 -14.62
CA PHE A 75 -6.27 5.95 -13.94
C PHE A 75 -7.13 7.13 -14.41
N ALA A 76 -7.55 7.15 -15.68
CA ALA A 76 -8.41 8.20 -16.23
C ALA A 76 -9.78 8.28 -15.56
N ASN A 77 -10.24 7.18 -14.93
CA ASN A 77 -11.51 7.11 -14.20
C ASN A 77 -11.35 7.39 -12.69
N THR A 78 -10.13 7.69 -12.23
CA THR A 78 -9.87 8.00 -10.82
C THR A 78 -9.95 9.50 -10.53
N ASN A 79 -10.22 9.83 -9.27
CA ASN A 79 -10.23 11.19 -8.76
C ASN A 79 -9.80 11.21 -7.27
N PHE A 80 -9.74 12.39 -6.67
CA PHE A 80 -9.36 12.51 -5.25
C PHE A 80 -10.24 11.70 -4.31
N SER A 81 -11.56 11.65 -4.55
CA SER A 81 -12.48 10.89 -3.71
C SER A 81 -12.28 9.39 -3.84
N SER A 82 -12.06 8.87 -5.06
CA SER A 82 -11.74 7.44 -5.25
C SER A 82 -10.40 7.07 -4.60
N ASN A 83 -9.40 7.95 -4.68
CA ASN A 83 -8.11 7.71 -4.02
C ASN A 83 -8.24 7.71 -2.49
N ILE A 84 -9.07 8.58 -1.91
CA ILE A 84 -9.38 8.53 -0.47
C ILE A 84 -10.08 7.22 -0.11
N ALA A 85 -11.03 6.78 -0.94
CA ALA A 85 -11.74 5.52 -0.71
C ALA A 85 -10.80 4.30 -0.80
N ASP A 86 -9.83 4.30 -1.72
CA ASP A 86 -8.78 3.28 -1.79
C ASP A 86 -7.91 3.25 -0.52
N LEU A 87 -7.59 4.42 0.06
CA LEU A 87 -6.88 4.49 1.34
C LEU A 87 -7.69 3.89 2.48
N LEU A 88 -9.00 4.13 2.51
CA LEU A 88 -9.89 3.53 3.50
C LEU A 88 -9.94 2.01 3.33
N ALA A 89 -10.07 1.51 2.09
CA ALA A 89 -10.03 0.07 1.79
C ALA A 89 -8.71 -0.56 2.25
N ALA A 90 -7.57 0.11 2.01
CA ALA A 90 -6.27 -0.36 2.49
C ALA A 90 -6.16 -0.35 4.02
N CYS A 91 -6.79 0.61 4.70
CA CYS A 91 -6.87 0.63 6.16
C CYS A 91 -7.77 -0.49 6.70
N ASP A 92 -8.90 -0.76 6.05
CA ASP A 92 -9.81 -1.86 6.39
C ASP A 92 -9.12 -3.22 6.21
N PHE A 93 -8.33 -3.40 5.17
CA PHE A 93 -7.54 -4.61 4.95
C PHE A 93 -6.51 -4.88 6.06
N LEU A 94 -6.02 -3.83 6.74
CA LEU A 94 -5.04 -3.96 7.83
C LEU A 94 -5.65 -4.28 9.20
N ARG A 95 -6.98 -4.20 9.35
CA ARG A 95 -7.70 -4.46 10.60
C ARG A 95 -7.82 -5.96 10.87
#